data_AF-A0A0R1QUP3-F1
#
_entry.id   AF-A0A0R1QUP3-F1
#
_cell.length_a   1.000
_cell.length_b   1.000
_cell.length_c   1.000
_cell.angle_alpha   90.00
_cell.angle_beta   90.00
_cell.angle_gamma   90.00
#
_symmetry.space_group_name_H-M   'P 1'
#
loop_
_entity.id
_entity.type
_entity.pdbx_description
1 polymer ?
#
loop_
_entity_poly.entity_id
_entity_poly.type
_entity_poly.pdbx_seq_one_letter_code
_entity_poly.pdbx_strand_id
1 'polypeptide(L)'
;MEIALKIAGNQFNPIELNFIRFLIGGLALLPFTILYLRKNNVKISKGDWGRIALTGFVIVVLSMTLYQISIGMAKASVIAIMLSANPIFGLIIGFVFLKEKLSRTNVLALILTLVGLLIIINPFHLTGAMGIILGLISSVIFGLYGVMSRVNGNKIGLNGLSMTCLAFLFGSTELGVLMGISHIPAVSRMIPSNYAEFANIPFFKGITLQNLPLLLYISILVTGVAFGLYFVSMEKVGILQASLIFLVKPALAPVLALLILGEAMTANTIIGIVVILLGSLITLMGENIAYSVMAIFRRNNPEAHQEVDELEVVKDKIENSELAKHRKATEAAVRNKLESEREGQELPSED
;
A
#
# COMPACT_ATOMS: atom_id res chain seq x y z
N MET A 1 -0.80 -11.05 9.12
CA MET A 1 -1.12 -11.51 7.75
C MET A 1 -0.40 -12.83 7.47
N GLU A 2 0.90 -12.87 7.66
CA GLU A 2 1.84 -13.92 7.27
C GLU A 2 1.56 -15.25 7.93
N ILE A 3 1.19 -15.23 9.21
CA ILE A 3 0.82 -16.43 9.96
C ILE A 3 -0.40 -17.10 9.32
N ALA A 4 -1.45 -16.33 9.02
CA ALA A 4 -2.64 -16.85 8.35
C ALA A 4 -2.33 -17.37 6.94
N LEU A 5 -1.47 -16.67 6.19
CA LEU A 5 -1.02 -17.11 4.88
C LEU A 5 -0.16 -18.38 4.92
N LYS A 6 0.65 -18.56 5.97
CA LYS A 6 1.45 -19.76 6.20
C LYS A 6 0.55 -20.96 6.52
N ILE A 7 -0.47 -20.76 7.36
CA ILE A 7 -1.48 -21.79 7.67
C ILE A 7 -2.25 -22.19 6.41
N ALA A 8 -2.69 -21.21 5.61
CA ALA A 8 -3.41 -21.45 4.36
C ALA A 8 -2.52 -22.08 3.27
N GLY A 9 -1.20 -21.85 3.29
CA GLY A 9 -0.27 -22.34 2.26
C GLY A 9 -0.22 -23.87 2.12
N ASN A 10 -0.67 -24.63 3.12
CA ASN A 10 -0.75 -26.08 3.02
C ASN A 10 -1.98 -26.58 2.24
N GLN A 11 -2.94 -25.71 1.97
CA GLN A 11 -4.26 -26.05 1.43
C GLN A 11 -4.54 -25.43 0.05
N PHE A 12 -3.83 -24.36 -0.28
CA PHE A 12 -3.98 -23.61 -1.53
C PHE A 12 -2.67 -23.57 -2.29
N ASN A 13 -2.76 -23.55 -3.62
CA ASN A 13 -1.61 -23.10 -4.40
C ASN A 13 -1.29 -21.63 -4.04
N PRO A 14 -0.01 -21.21 -3.96
CA PRO A 14 0.34 -19.84 -3.60
C PRO A 14 -0.31 -18.79 -4.50
N ILE A 15 -0.36 -19.04 -5.81
CA ILE A 15 -0.91 -18.10 -6.80
C ILE A 15 -2.43 -18.08 -6.70
N GLU A 16 -3.06 -19.24 -6.51
CA GLU A 16 -4.50 -19.38 -6.24
C GLU A 16 -4.92 -18.54 -5.02
N LEU A 17 -4.23 -18.69 -3.89
CA LEU A 17 -4.55 -17.93 -2.68
C LEU A 17 -4.38 -16.43 -2.89
N ASN A 18 -3.33 -16.03 -3.63
CA ASN A 18 -3.09 -14.63 -3.98
C ASN A 18 -4.23 -14.08 -4.86
N PHE A 19 -4.64 -14.81 -5.88
CA PHE A 19 -5.74 -14.45 -6.76
C PHE A 19 -7.04 -14.25 -5.97
N ILE A 20 -7.45 -15.25 -5.18
CA ILE A 20 -8.71 -15.22 -4.46
C ILE A 20 -8.74 -14.07 -3.44
N ARG A 21 -7.66 -13.90 -2.65
CA ARG A 21 -7.66 -12.88 -1.59
C ARG A 21 -7.73 -11.46 -2.12
N PHE A 22 -7.09 -11.18 -3.25
CA PHE A 22 -7.11 -9.86 -3.87
C PHE A 22 -8.42 -9.61 -4.63
N LEU A 23 -8.97 -10.64 -5.26
CA LEU A 23 -10.30 -10.56 -5.88
C LEU A 23 -11.37 -10.24 -4.83
N ILE A 24 -11.47 -11.06 -3.77
CA ILE A 24 -12.46 -10.86 -2.70
C ILE A 24 -12.18 -9.57 -1.93
N GLY A 25 -10.91 -9.25 -1.64
CA GLY A 25 -10.54 -8.00 -0.96
C GLY A 25 -10.90 -6.76 -1.78
N GLY A 26 -10.65 -6.77 -3.09
CA GLY A 26 -11.06 -5.72 -4.01
C GLY A 26 -12.59 -5.58 -4.09
N LEU A 27 -13.32 -6.70 -4.19
CA LEU A 27 -14.79 -6.70 -4.19
C LEU A 27 -15.37 -6.18 -2.87
N ALA A 28 -14.72 -6.48 -1.73
CA ALA A 28 -15.14 -5.97 -0.42
C ALA A 28 -14.99 -4.45 -0.30
N LEU A 29 -13.99 -3.86 -0.98
CA LEU A 29 -13.76 -2.42 -1.01
C LEU A 29 -14.58 -1.69 -2.10
N LEU A 30 -15.15 -2.42 -3.05
CA LEU A 30 -15.84 -1.87 -4.21
C LEU A 30 -17.04 -0.98 -3.84
N PRO A 31 -17.91 -1.31 -2.85
CA PRO A 31 -19.01 -0.44 -2.46
C PRO A 31 -18.53 0.95 -2.02
N PHE A 32 -17.46 1.02 -1.22
CA PHE A 32 -16.89 2.29 -0.75
C PHE A 32 -16.29 3.10 -1.89
N THR A 33 -15.65 2.43 -2.84
CA THR A 33 -15.09 3.04 -4.05
C THR A 33 -16.21 3.63 -4.93
N ILE A 34 -17.28 2.88 -5.20
CA ILE A 34 -18.43 3.37 -5.98
C ILE A 34 -19.06 4.60 -5.32
N LEU A 35 -19.25 4.56 -3.99
CA LEU A 35 -19.77 5.70 -3.24
C LEU A 35 -18.87 6.93 -3.35
N TYR A 36 -17.55 6.75 -3.25
CA TYR A 36 -16.57 7.83 -3.40
C TYR A 36 -16.61 8.44 -4.80
N LEU A 37 -16.60 7.60 -5.85
CA LEU A 37 -16.62 8.06 -7.24
C LEU A 37 -17.89 8.87 -7.55
N ARG A 38 -19.06 8.39 -7.08
CA ARG A 38 -20.34 9.09 -7.24
C ARG A 38 -20.36 10.42 -6.49
N LYS A 39 -19.95 10.42 -5.22
CA LYS A 39 -19.96 11.63 -4.37
C LYS A 39 -19.06 12.73 -4.92
N ASN A 40 -17.88 12.36 -5.44
CA ASN A 40 -16.88 13.33 -5.91
C ASN A 40 -16.91 13.55 -7.43
N ASN A 41 -17.86 12.93 -8.15
CA ASN A 41 -17.99 13.03 -9.61
C ASN A 41 -16.69 12.75 -10.38
N VAL A 42 -15.88 11.80 -9.88
CA VAL A 42 -14.57 11.48 -10.46
C VAL A 42 -14.77 10.76 -11.79
N LYS A 43 -14.21 11.33 -12.87
CA LYS A 43 -14.24 10.75 -14.21
C LYS A 43 -12.89 10.12 -14.54
N ILE A 44 -12.87 8.80 -14.66
CA ILE A 44 -11.66 8.03 -15.01
C ILE A 44 -11.54 7.98 -16.54
N SER A 45 -10.47 8.55 -17.09
CA SER A 45 -10.22 8.51 -18.54
C SER A 45 -9.73 7.14 -19.00
N LYS A 46 -9.72 6.88 -20.32
CA LYS A 46 -9.16 5.64 -20.88
C LYS A 46 -7.68 5.44 -20.51
N GLY A 47 -6.89 6.52 -20.45
CA GLY A 47 -5.48 6.46 -20.05
C GLY A 47 -5.30 6.16 -18.57
N ASP A 48 -6.23 6.60 -17.73
CA ASP A 48 -6.18 6.35 -16.29
C ASP A 48 -6.46 4.89 -15.95
N TRP A 49 -7.36 4.22 -16.69
CA TRP A 49 -7.53 2.77 -16.56
C TRP A 49 -6.23 2.00 -16.82
N GLY A 50 -5.41 2.43 -17.80
CA GLY A 50 -4.09 1.83 -18.04
C GLY A 50 -3.12 2.04 -16.87
N ARG A 51 -3.14 3.21 -16.22
CA ARG A 51 -2.33 3.49 -15.02
C ARG A 51 -2.78 2.68 -13.81
N ILE A 52 -4.09 2.51 -13.64
CA ILE A 52 -4.70 1.69 -12.59
C ILE A 52 -4.34 0.22 -12.81
N ALA A 53 -4.48 -0.28 -14.04
CA ALA A 53 -4.11 -1.64 -14.42
C ALA A 53 -2.63 -1.90 -14.13
N LEU A 54 -1.74 -1.03 -14.61
CA LEU A 54 -0.30 -1.14 -14.32
C LEU A 54 -0.01 -1.13 -12.80
N THR A 55 -0.73 -0.32 -12.04
CA THR A 55 -0.58 -0.30 -10.58
C THR A 55 -1.02 -1.63 -9.96
N GLY A 56 -2.13 -2.21 -10.46
CA GLY A 56 -2.63 -3.54 -10.09
C GLY A 56 -1.65 -4.66 -10.43
N PHE A 57 -1.05 -4.62 -11.61
CA PHE A 57 -0.01 -5.55 -12.05
C PHE A 57 1.18 -5.54 -11.09
N VAL A 58 1.68 -4.35 -10.75
CA VAL A 58 2.84 -4.20 -9.86
C VAL A 58 2.56 -4.74 -8.47
N ILE A 59 1.38 -4.49 -7.89
CA ILE A 59 1.07 -4.98 -6.54
C ILE A 59 0.63 -6.44 -6.49
N VAL A 60 -0.37 -6.84 -7.29
CA VAL A 60 -0.95 -8.18 -7.18
C VAL A 60 -0.09 -9.21 -7.89
N VAL A 61 0.23 -8.96 -9.17
CA VAL A 61 0.90 -9.94 -10.03
C VAL A 61 2.38 -10.06 -9.67
N LEU A 62 3.08 -8.94 -9.51
CA LEU A 62 4.51 -8.95 -9.20
C LEU A 62 4.77 -9.07 -7.70
N SER A 63 4.49 -8.01 -6.92
CA SER A 63 4.90 -7.97 -5.51
C SER A 63 4.27 -9.09 -4.71
N MET A 64 2.94 -9.24 -4.74
CA MET A 64 2.23 -10.13 -3.85
C MET A 64 2.27 -11.60 -4.22
N THR A 65 2.46 -11.93 -5.51
CA THR A 65 2.72 -13.30 -5.92
C THR A 65 4.09 -13.76 -5.40
N LEU A 66 5.14 -12.95 -5.59
CA LEU A 66 6.47 -13.23 -5.05
C LEU A 66 6.43 -13.33 -3.51
N TYR A 67 5.63 -12.47 -2.88
CA TYR A 67 5.40 -12.52 -1.44
C TYR A 67 4.78 -13.85 -0.98
N GLN A 68 3.75 -14.30 -1.68
CA GLN A 68 3.02 -15.50 -1.32
C GLN A 68 3.88 -16.77 -1.51
N ILE A 69 4.68 -16.82 -2.57
CA ILE A 69 5.68 -17.88 -2.80
C ILE A 69 6.75 -17.84 -1.70
N SER A 70 7.25 -16.65 -1.37
CA SER A 70 8.25 -16.42 -0.31
C SER A 70 7.81 -16.97 1.05
N ILE A 71 6.53 -16.76 1.42
CA ILE A 71 5.96 -17.33 2.65
C ILE A 71 5.99 -18.86 2.65
N GLY A 72 5.83 -19.51 1.50
CA GLY A 72 5.96 -20.97 1.39
C GLY A 72 7.38 -21.46 1.71
N MET A 73 8.40 -20.68 1.34
CA MET A 73 9.80 -21.09 1.33
C MET A 73 10.62 -20.68 2.57
N ALA A 74 10.14 -19.72 3.35
CA ALA A 74 10.84 -19.18 4.53
C ALA A 74 9.93 -19.06 5.75
N LYS A 75 10.51 -18.69 6.90
CA LYS A 75 9.77 -18.42 8.14
C LYS A 75 8.84 -17.21 7.98
N ALA A 76 7.61 -17.32 8.46
CA ALA A 76 6.61 -16.25 8.40
C ALA A 76 7.07 -14.99 9.15
N SER A 77 7.76 -15.16 10.29
CA SER A 77 8.36 -14.08 11.07
C SER A 77 9.37 -13.26 10.26
N VAL A 78 10.28 -13.93 9.54
CA VAL A 78 11.30 -13.28 8.70
C VAL A 78 10.64 -12.50 7.57
N ILE A 79 9.74 -13.14 6.82
CA ILE A 79 9.06 -12.52 5.67
C ILE A 79 8.14 -11.36 6.10
N ALA A 80 7.56 -11.43 7.30
CA ALA A 80 6.80 -10.32 7.89
C ALA A 80 7.68 -9.09 8.14
N ILE A 81 8.91 -9.29 8.63
CA ILE A 81 9.87 -8.20 8.87
C ILE A 81 10.34 -7.60 7.55
N MET A 82 10.62 -8.42 6.53
CA MET A 82 11.02 -7.90 5.20
C MET A 82 9.94 -6.95 4.64
N LEU A 83 8.68 -7.40 4.66
CA LEU A 83 7.56 -6.58 4.17
C LEU A 83 7.32 -5.34 5.05
N SER A 84 7.72 -5.36 6.32
CA SER A 84 7.63 -4.15 7.15
C SER A 84 8.60 -3.05 6.72
N ALA A 85 9.63 -3.38 5.94
CA ALA A 85 10.58 -2.40 5.39
C ALA A 85 10.07 -1.70 4.11
N ASN A 86 8.88 -2.02 3.61
CA ASN A 86 8.30 -1.38 2.42
C ASN A 86 8.31 0.15 2.45
N PRO A 87 8.00 0.84 3.56
CA PRO A 87 8.15 2.29 3.69
C PRO A 87 9.50 2.84 3.27
N ILE A 88 10.56 2.11 3.61
CA ILE A 88 11.93 2.54 3.44
C ILE A 88 12.31 2.43 1.97
N PHE A 89 11.88 1.36 1.31
CA PHE A 89 11.98 1.26 -0.14
C PHE A 89 11.14 2.32 -0.84
N GLY A 90 9.93 2.59 -0.35
CA GLY A 90 9.09 3.68 -0.85
C GLY A 90 9.76 5.05 -0.72
N LEU A 91 10.46 5.30 0.38
CA LEU A 91 11.21 6.53 0.63
C LEU A 91 12.41 6.68 -0.32
N ILE A 92 13.16 5.61 -0.56
CA ILE A 92 14.25 5.59 -1.54
C ILE A 92 13.70 5.90 -2.94
N ILE A 93 12.59 5.25 -3.32
CA ILE A 93 11.96 5.44 -4.63
C ILE A 93 11.41 6.87 -4.76
N GLY A 94 10.79 7.41 -3.72
CA GLY A 94 10.34 8.81 -3.68
C GLY A 94 11.49 9.80 -3.85
N PHE A 95 12.61 9.58 -3.16
CA PHE A 95 13.82 10.38 -3.33
C PHE A 95 14.35 10.32 -4.78
N VAL A 96 14.49 9.11 -5.35
CA VAL A 96 15.08 8.93 -6.69
C VAL A 96 14.17 9.44 -7.81
N PHE A 97 12.88 9.08 -7.79
CA PHE A 97 11.96 9.35 -8.90
C PHE A 97 11.17 10.65 -8.74
N LEU A 98 10.86 11.06 -7.51
CA LEU A 98 10.08 12.27 -7.23
C LEU A 98 10.94 13.42 -6.70
N LYS A 99 12.25 13.20 -6.47
CA LYS A 99 13.19 14.20 -5.95
C LYS A 99 12.75 14.77 -4.59
N GLU A 100 12.05 13.96 -3.80
CA GLU A 100 11.70 14.30 -2.41
C GLU A 100 12.97 14.49 -1.58
N LYS A 101 12.99 15.39 -0.60
CA LYS A 101 14.17 15.60 0.26
C LYS A 101 14.17 14.59 1.41
N LEU A 102 15.29 13.93 1.65
CA LEU A 102 15.48 13.07 2.81
C LEU A 102 16.09 13.86 3.98
N SER A 103 15.44 13.82 5.14
CA SER A 103 16.03 14.34 6.37
C SER A 103 17.18 13.45 6.84
N ARG A 104 18.09 14.00 7.66
CA ARG A 104 19.20 13.22 8.24
C ARG A 104 18.70 12.07 9.11
N THR A 105 17.56 12.26 9.79
CA THR A 105 16.93 11.23 10.63
C THR A 105 16.35 10.10 9.77
N ASN A 106 15.75 10.43 8.63
CA ASN A 106 15.27 9.44 7.66
C ASN A 106 16.41 8.59 7.08
N VAL A 107 17.56 9.21 6.78
CA VAL A 107 18.75 8.49 6.31
C VAL A 107 19.29 7.54 7.38
N LEU A 108 19.39 8.00 8.63
CA LEU A 108 19.85 7.17 9.75
C LEU A 108 18.91 5.97 9.99
N ALA A 109 17.61 6.18 9.93
CA ALA A 109 16.62 5.12 10.10
C ALA A 109 16.61 4.10 8.97
N LEU A 110 16.80 4.56 7.73
CA LEU A 110 17.05 3.72 6.57
C LEU A 110 18.27 2.81 6.82
N ILE A 111 19.40 3.38 7.25
CA ILE A 111 20.63 2.62 7.53
C ILE A 111 20.36 1.58 8.64
N LEU A 112 19.79 1.99 9.76
CA LEU A 112 19.51 1.09 10.88
C LEU A 112 18.56 -0.04 10.48
N THR A 113 17.54 0.24 9.68
CA THR A 113 16.62 -0.81 9.25
C THR A 113 17.28 -1.80 8.30
N LEU A 114 18.12 -1.32 7.36
CA LEU A 114 18.92 -2.21 6.50
C LEU A 114 19.89 -3.07 7.31
N VAL A 115 20.55 -2.49 8.33
CA VAL A 115 21.44 -3.24 9.24
C VAL A 115 20.66 -4.28 10.03
N GLY A 116 19.53 -3.91 10.64
CA GLY A 116 18.68 -4.84 11.37
C GLY A 116 18.17 -5.99 10.49
N LEU A 117 17.81 -5.69 9.25
CA LEU A 117 17.42 -6.70 8.26
C LEU A 117 18.57 -7.65 7.93
N LEU A 118 19.80 -7.16 7.73
CA LEU A 118 20.99 -7.99 7.51
C LEU A 118 21.29 -8.90 8.71
N ILE A 119 21.12 -8.40 9.93
CA ILE A 119 21.30 -9.20 11.16
C ILE A 119 20.28 -10.35 11.20
N ILE A 120 19.00 -10.07 10.92
CA ILE A 120 17.93 -11.08 10.92
C ILE A 120 18.17 -12.13 9.85
N ILE A 121 18.47 -11.69 8.63
CA ILE A 121 18.70 -12.58 7.49
C ILE A 121 19.92 -13.48 7.74
N ASN A 122 20.96 -12.93 8.39
CA ASN A 122 22.25 -13.57 8.61
C ASN A 122 22.77 -14.28 7.34
N PRO A 123 23.29 -13.54 6.35
CA PRO A 123 23.64 -14.07 5.03
C PRO A 123 24.63 -15.24 5.06
N PHE A 124 25.42 -15.37 6.14
CA PHE A 124 26.39 -16.45 6.30
C PHE A 124 25.77 -17.79 6.73
N HIS A 125 24.51 -17.80 7.18
CA HIS A 125 23.79 -19.00 7.65
C HIS A 125 22.36 -19.03 7.09
N LEU A 126 22.21 -18.73 5.80
CA LEU A 126 20.91 -18.66 5.12
C LEU A 126 20.25 -20.03 5.01
N THR A 127 19.10 -20.20 5.66
CA THR A 127 18.15 -21.28 5.36
C THR A 127 16.96 -20.69 4.60
N GLY A 128 16.54 -21.32 3.50
CA GLY A 128 15.46 -20.78 2.65
C GLY A 128 15.84 -19.49 1.90
N ALA A 129 17.10 -19.38 1.45
CA ALA A 129 17.63 -18.19 0.79
C ALA A 129 16.75 -17.66 -0.35
N MET A 130 16.19 -18.55 -1.18
CA MET A 130 15.28 -18.14 -2.26
C MET A 130 14.03 -17.45 -1.72
N GLY A 131 13.40 -17.99 -0.66
CA GLY A 131 12.26 -17.36 -0.02
C GLY A 131 12.57 -15.95 0.48
N ILE A 132 13.73 -15.78 1.10
CA ILE A 132 14.21 -14.48 1.58
C ILE A 132 14.42 -13.50 0.40
N ILE A 133 15.09 -13.94 -0.67
CA ILE A 133 15.32 -13.11 -1.87
C ILE A 133 13.99 -12.67 -2.48
N LEU A 134 13.05 -13.60 -2.68
CA LEU A 134 11.72 -13.30 -3.22
C LEU A 134 10.94 -12.33 -2.31
N GLY A 135 11.04 -12.51 -1.00
CA GLY A 135 10.42 -11.62 0.00
C GLY A 135 10.99 -10.20 -0.04
N LEU A 136 12.32 -10.07 -0.20
CA LEU A 136 12.98 -8.78 -0.34
C LEU A 136 12.58 -8.08 -1.64
N ILE A 137 12.63 -8.79 -2.76
CA ILE A 137 12.22 -8.26 -4.08
C ILE A 137 10.75 -7.80 -4.00
N SER A 138 9.87 -8.63 -3.43
CA SER A 138 8.48 -8.28 -3.21
C SER A 138 8.31 -6.99 -2.40
N SER A 139 9.12 -6.81 -1.35
CA SER A 139 9.08 -5.64 -0.46
C SER A 139 9.51 -4.36 -1.18
N VAL A 140 10.54 -4.45 -2.04
CA VAL A 140 10.98 -3.33 -2.89
C VAL A 140 9.89 -2.95 -3.90
N ILE A 141 9.31 -3.94 -4.59
CA ILE A 141 8.23 -3.71 -5.56
C ILE A 141 6.98 -3.15 -4.85
N PHE A 142 6.71 -3.57 -3.61
CA PHE A 142 5.63 -2.97 -2.82
C PHE A 142 5.91 -1.48 -2.54
N GLY A 143 7.14 -1.12 -2.17
CA GLY A 143 7.55 0.27 -2.01
C GLY A 143 7.28 1.09 -3.28
N LEU A 144 7.61 0.53 -4.45
CA LEU A 144 7.29 1.12 -5.76
C LEU A 144 5.78 1.30 -5.96
N TYR A 145 4.99 0.27 -5.67
CA TYR A 145 3.53 0.34 -5.69
C TYR A 145 3.00 1.47 -4.79
N GLY A 146 3.50 1.63 -3.57
CA GLY A 146 3.07 2.69 -2.67
C GLY A 146 3.24 4.08 -3.28
N VAL A 147 4.39 4.33 -3.92
CA VAL A 147 4.67 5.58 -4.64
C VAL A 147 3.78 5.73 -5.87
N MET A 148 3.66 4.69 -6.70
CA MET A 148 2.80 4.69 -7.89
C MET A 148 1.33 4.95 -7.54
N SER A 149 0.82 4.27 -6.52
CA SER A 149 -0.56 4.40 -6.04
C SER A 149 -0.85 5.82 -5.58
N ARG A 150 0.04 6.43 -4.79
CA ARG A 150 -0.10 7.84 -4.38
C ARG A 150 -0.08 8.79 -5.59
N VAL A 151 0.90 8.67 -6.48
CA VAL A 151 1.07 9.58 -7.62
C VAL A 151 -0.08 9.46 -8.61
N ASN A 152 -0.47 8.24 -8.96
CA ASN A 152 -1.57 7.99 -9.89
C ASN A 152 -2.92 8.33 -9.25
N GLY A 153 -3.12 7.99 -7.98
CA GLY A 153 -4.33 8.35 -7.22
C GLY A 153 -4.57 9.86 -7.23
N ASN A 154 -3.56 10.65 -6.87
CA ASN A 154 -3.64 12.12 -6.88
C ASN A 154 -3.93 12.68 -8.28
N LYS A 155 -3.30 12.14 -9.33
CA LYS A 155 -3.53 12.58 -10.72
C LYS A 155 -4.94 12.31 -11.21
N ILE A 156 -5.54 11.19 -10.80
CA ILE A 156 -6.87 10.77 -11.23
C ILE A 156 -7.97 11.38 -10.34
N GLY A 157 -7.61 11.88 -9.15
CA GLY A 157 -8.57 12.31 -8.13
C GLY A 157 -9.18 11.14 -7.35
N LEU A 158 -8.45 10.03 -7.23
CA LEU A 158 -8.83 8.89 -6.41
C LEU A 158 -8.16 8.98 -5.05
N ASN A 159 -8.94 8.74 -3.99
CA ASN A 159 -8.35 8.45 -2.69
C ASN A 159 -7.69 7.06 -2.67
N GLY A 160 -6.88 6.80 -1.66
CA GLY A 160 -5.97 5.68 -1.57
C GLY A 160 -6.73 4.38 -1.43
N LEU A 161 -7.89 4.41 -0.78
CA LEU A 161 -8.82 3.28 -0.72
C LEU A 161 -9.35 2.92 -2.11
N SER A 162 -9.83 3.90 -2.88
CA SER A 162 -10.36 3.66 -4.23
C SER A 162 -9.26 3.20 -5.19
N MET A 163 -8.08 3.82 -5.13
CA MET A 163 -6.93 3.41 -5.93
C MET A 163 -6.51 1.97 -5.61
N THR A 164 -6.45 1.61 -4.33
CA THR A 164 -6.13 0.23 -3.88
C THR A 164 -7.19 -0.76 -4.34
N CYS A 165 -8.47 -0.44 -4.16
CA CYS A 165 -9.58 -1.27 -4.60
C CYS A 165 -9.49 -1.59 -6.09
N LEU A 166 -9.33 -0.56 -6.94
CA LEU A 166 -9.25 -0.75 -8.38
C LEU A 166 -7.96 -1.50 -8.77
N ALA A 167 -6.82 -1.19 -8.16
CA ALA A 167 -5.57 -1.92 -8.38
C ALA A 167 -5.72 -3.41 -8.03
N PHE A 168 -6.41 -3.76 -6.94
CA PHE A 168 -6.67 -5.15 -6.58
C PHE A 168 -7.57 -5.87 -7.59
N LEU A 169 -8.62 -5.21 -8.08
CA LEU A 169 -9.52 -5.79 -9.07
C LEU A 169 -8.82 -6.00 -10.43
N PHE A 170 -8.06 -5.02 -10.91
CA PHE A 170 -7.27 -5.19 -12.14
C PHE A 170 -6.18 -6.23 -11.96
N GLY A 171 -5.39 -6.14 -10.89
CA GLY A 171 -4.28 -7.06 -10.64
C GLY A 171 -4.74 -8.51 -10.43
N SER A 172 -5.89 -8.73 -9.77
CA SER A 172 -6.47 -10.07 -9.66
C SER A 172 -7.02 -10.56 -11.00
N THR A 173 -7.62 -9.69 -11.81
CA THR A 173 -8.07 -10.05 -13.17
C THR A 173 -6.88 -10.44 -14.06
N GLU A 174 -5.81 -9.65 -14.05
CA GLU A 174 -4.57 -9.91 -14.78
C GLU A 174 -3.92 -11.22 -14.32
N LEU A 175 -3.86 -11.46 -13.00
CA LEU A 175 -3.37 -12.73 -12.45
C LEU A 175 -4.25 -13.91 -12.89
N GLY A 176 -5.58 -13.73 -12.88
CA GLY A 176 -6.53 -14.72 -13.37
C GLY A 176 -6.34 -15.05 -14.86
N VAL A 177 -6.03 -14.05 -15.68
CA VAL A 177 -5.66 -14.26 -17.10
C VAL A 177 -4.38 -15.10 -17.21
N LEU A 178 -3.34 -14.79 -16.42
CA LEU A 178 -2.09 -15.58 -16.38
C LEU A 178 -2.35 -17.03 -15.91
N MET A 179 -3.20 -17.22 -14.91
CA MET A 179 -3.64 -18.54 -14.48
C MET A 179 -4.38 -19.28 -15.60
N GLY A 180 -5.26 -18.60 -16.35
CA GLY A 180 -5.91 -19.17 -17.53
C GLY A 180 -4.93 -19.60 -18.61
N ILE A 181 -3.92 -18.78 -18.90
CA ILE A 181 -2.85 -19.10 -19.85
C ILE A 181 -2.07 -20.35 -19.41
N SER A 182 -1.88 -20.57 -18.11
CA SER A 182 -1.20 -21.76 -17.58
C SER A 182 -1.93 -23.09 -17.86
N HIS A 183 -3.20 -23.05 -18.25
CA HIS A 183 -3.98 -24.23 -18.65
C HIS A 183 -3.84 -24.58 -20.13
N ILE A 184 -3.22 -23.71 -20.94
CA ILE A 184 -2.98 -23.99 -22.35
C ILE A 184 -1.94 -25.12 -22.43
N PRO A 185 -2.22 -26.27 -23.08
CA PRO A 185 -1.31 -27.42 -23.06
C PRO A 185 0.09 -27.14 -23.64
N ALA A 186 0.21 -26.18 -24.56
CA ALA A 186 1.51 -25.73 -25.07
C ALA A 186 2.33 -25.01 -23.99
N VAL A 187 1.71 -24.08 -23.27
CA VAL A 187 2.35 -23.33 -22.18
C VAL A 187 2.68 -24.24 -21.01
N SER A 188 1.71 -25.07 -20.58
CA SER A 188 1.88 -26.01 -19.48
C SER A 188 3.07 -26.97 -19.71
N ARG A 189 3.26 -27.44 -20.95
CA ARG A 189 4.41 -28.31 -21.32
C ARG A 189 5.75 -27.58 -21.40
N MET A 190 5.75 -26.26 -21.62
CA MET A 190 6.98 -25.45 -21.61
C MET A 190 7.47 -25.17 -20.19
N ILE A 191 6.60 -25.28 -19.19
CA ILE A 191 6.97 -25.08 -17.79
C ILE A 191 7.78 -26.30 -17.31
N PRO A 192 9.03 -26.10 -16.84
CA PRO A 192 9.84 -27.19 -16.32
C PRO A 192 9.16 -27.92 -15.15
N SER A 193 9.42 -29.22 -14.99
CA SER A 193 8.77 -30.05 -13.96
C SER A 193 9.04 -29.59 -12.53
N ASN A 194 10.17 -28.95 -12.26
CA ASN A 194 10.50 -28.33 -10.97
C ASN A 194 9.67 -27.07 -10.66
N TYR A 195 8.91 -26.56 -11.63
CA TYR A 195 7.98 -25.43 -11.50
C TYR A 195 6.53 -25.86 -11.81
N ALA A 196 6.19 -27.13 -11.59
CA ALA A 196 4.85 -27.66 -11.86
C ALA A 196 3.72 -26.90 -11.14
N GLU A 197 4.02 -26.21 -10.03
CA GLU A 197 3.06 -25.35 -9.32
C GLU A 197 2.57 -24.13 -10.14
N PHE A 198 3.29 -23.77 -11.21
CA PHE A 198 2.93 -22.71 -12.15
C PHE A 198 2.17 -23.22 -13.37
N ALA A 199 2.00 -24.54 -13.51
CA ALA A 199 1.26 -25.18 -14.59
C ALA A 199 -0.14 -25.60 -14.10
N ASN A 200 -1.18 -25.37 -14.91
CA ASN A 200 -2.57 -25.70 -14.56
C ASN A 200 -2.98 -25.18 -13.16
N ILE A 201 -2.70 -23.91 -12.91
CA ILE A 201 -2.89 -23.31 -11.58
C ILE A 201 -4.39 -23.32 -11.24
N PRO A 202 -4.83 -23.99 -10.16
CA PRO A 202 -6.25 -24.04 -9.82
C PRO A 202 -6.79 -22.66 -9.45
N PHE A 203 -8.03 -22.36 -9.85
CA PHE A 203 -8.70 -21.11 -9.47
C PHE A 203 -9.35 -21.17 -8.10
N PHE A 204 -9.98 -22.30 -7.76
CA PHE A 204 -10.87 -22.42 -6.59
C PHE A 204 -10.79 -23.78 -5.89
N LYS A 205 -9.75 -24.58 -6.16
CA LYS A 205 -9.60 -25.95 -5.63
C LYS A 205 -9.46 -25.95 -4.10
N GLY A 206 -8.77 -24.96 -3.54
CA GLY A 206 -8.56 -24.85 -2.10
C GLY A 206 -9.80 -24.38 -1.32
N ILE A 207 -10.85 -23.93 -2.00
CA ILE A 207 -12.09 -23.47 -1.37
C ILE A 207 -12.88 -24.68 -0.86
N THR A 208 -12.76 -24.93 0.44
CA THR A 208 -13.55 -25.93 1.16
C THR A 208 -14.31 -25.26 2.31
N LEU A 209 -15.35 -25.92 2.82
CA LEU A 209 -16.12 -25.40 3.96
C LEU A 209 -15.23 -25.20 5.21
N GLN A 210 -14.20 -26.03 5.35
CA GLN A 210 -13.22 -25.96 6.44
C GLN A 210 -12.30 -24.73 6.31
N ASN A 211 -11.91 -24.38 5.08
CA ASN A 211 -10.93 -23.32 4.83
C ASN A 211 -11.59 -21.95 4.63
N LEU A 212 -12.90 -21.93 4.38
CA LEU A 212 -13.65 -20.71 4.08
C LEU A 212 -13.51 -19.62 5.17
N PRO A 213 -13.56 -19.91 6.49
CA PRO A 213 -13.39 -18.87 7.51
C PRO A 213 -12.00 -18.22 7.46
N LEU A 214 -10.95 -19.02 7.29
CA LEU A 214 -9.58 -18.53 7.16
C LEU A 214 -9.40 -17.70 5.89
N LEU A 215 -9.96 -18.16 4.78
CA LEU A 215 -9.94 -17.46 3.50
C LEU A 215 -10.67 -16.12 3.58
N LEU A 216 -11.84 -16.05 4.20
CA LEU A 216 -12.59 -14.80 4.39
C LEU A 216 -11.85 -13.83 5.32
N TYR A 217 -11.25 -14.34 6.39
CA TYR A 217 -10.39 -13.53 7.27
C TYR A 217 -9.22 -12.91 6.49
N ILE A 218 -8.50 -13.72 5.71
CA ILE A 218 -7.37 -13.24 4.89
C ILE A 218 -7.85 -12.24 3.85
N SER A 219 -8.94 -12.52 3.15
CA SER A 219 -9.36 -11.73 2.00
C SER A 219 -10.03 -10.41 2.39
N ILE A 220 -10.97 -10.45 3.35
CA ILE A 220 -11.76 -9.28 3.72
C ILE A 220 -11.04 -8.45 4.75
N LEU A 221 -10.67 -9.03 5.89
CA LEU A 221 -10.11 -8.26 7.01
C LEU A 221 -8.65 -7.89 6.76
N VAL A 222 -7.84 -8.85 6.32
CA VAL A 222 -6.41 -8.61 6.13
C VAL A 222 -6.14 -7.91 4.79
N THR A 223 -6.64 -8.42 3.67
CA THR A 223 -6.36 -7.83 2.35
C THR A 223 -7.25 -6.62 2.06
N GLY A 224 -8.56 -6.71 2.25
CA GLY A 224 -9.46 -5.57 1.98
C GLY A 224 -9.30 -4.44 3.01
N VAL A 225 -9.81 -4.66 4.23
CA VAL A 225 -9.94 -3.62 5.27
C VAL A 225 -8.58 -3.08 5.69
N ALA A 226 -7.60 -3.93 6.04
CA ALA A 226 -6.33 -3.43 6.56
C ALA A 226 -5.52 -2.64 5.52
N PHE A 227 -5.49 -3.07 4.24
CA PHE A 227 -4.83 -2.26 3.20
C PHE A 227 -5.60 -0.98 2.92
N GLY A 228 -6.93 -1.04 2.82
CA GLY A 228 -7.75 0.15 2.62
C GLY A 228 -7.52 1.19 3.70
N LEU A 229 -7.54 0.78 4.97
CA LEU A 229 -7.24 1.65 6.11
C LEU A 229 -5.79 2.14 6.10
N TYR A 230 -4.81 1.29 5.74
CA TYR A 230 -3.41 1.70 5.63
C TYR A 230 -3.21 2.83 4.61
N PHE A 231 -3.80 2.70 3.42
CA PHE A 231 -3.69 3.73 2.40
C PHE A 231 -4.48 5.01 2.75
N VAL A 232 -5.63 4.88 3.41
CA VAL A 232 -6.33 6.05 3.98
C VAL A 232 -5.48 6.76 5.03
N SER A 233 -4.83 6.01 5.92
CA SER A 233 -3.86 6.58 6.88
C SER A 233 -2.72 7.27 6.15
N MET A 234 -2.16 6.64 5.11
CA MET A 234 -1.08 7.21 4.31
C MET A 234 -1.43 8.57 3.70
N GLU A 235 -2.69 8.77 3.29
CA GLU A 235 -3.17 10.05 2.79
C GLU A 235 -3.41 11.08 3.90
N LYS A 236 -4.00 10.66 5.03
CA LYS A 236 -4.39 11.58 6.11
C LYS A 236 -3.22 12.03 6.97
N VAL A 237 -2.32 11.12 7.28
CA VAL A 237 -1.18 11.37 8.21
C VAL A 237 0.17 11.39 7.49
N GLY A 238 0.18 11.15 6.17
CA GLY A 238 1.38 11.09 5.36
C GLY A 238 2.04 9.71 5.35
N ILE A 239 2.88 9.47 4.33
CA ILE A 239 3.61 8.19 4.15
C ILE A 239 4.40 7.84 5.40
N LEU A 240 5.09 8.81 5.98
CA LEU A 240 6.01 8.56 7.07
C LEU A 240 5.28 8.11 8.35
N GLN A 241 4.19 8.76 8.74
CA GLN A 241 3.43 8.34 9.91
C GLN A 241 2.71 6.99 9.71
N ALA A 242 2.14 6.75 8.52
CA ALA A 242 1.54 5.44 8.21
C ALA A 242 2.59 4.31 8.24
N SER A 243 3.82 4.62 7.87
CA SER A 243 4.94 3.69 7.87
C SER A 243 5.35 3.25 9.28
N LEU A 244 5.21 4.12 10.27
CA LEU A 244 5.49 3.80 11.68
C LEU A 244 4.58 2.70 12.22
N ILE A 245 3.31 2.69 11.79
CA ILE A 245 2.36 1.62 12.15
C ILE A 245 2.84 0.28 11.58
N PHE A 246 3.41 0.28 10.37
CA PHE A 246 4.02 -0.90 9.78
C PHE A 246 5.27 -1.38 10.53
N LEU A 247 6.00 -0.48 11.20
CA LEU A 247 7.19 -0.79 11.99
C LEU A 247 6.88 -1.39 13.37
N VAL A 248 5.60 -1.53 13.74
CA VAL A 248 5.18 -2.38 14.88
C VAL A 248 5.30 -3.87 14.53
N LYS A 249 5.22 -4.21 13.24
CA LYS A 249 5.19 -5.59 12.77
C LYS A 249 6.44 -6.40 13.10
N PRO A 250 7.68 -5.87 13.03
CA PRO A 250 8.87 -6.56 13.52
C PRO A 250 8.79 -7.00 14.99
N ALA A 251 8.06 -6.29 15.84
CA ALA A 251 7.87 -6.71 17.22
C ALA A 251 6.80 -7.80 17.34
N LEU A 252 5.64 -7.61 16.71
CA LEU A 252 4.49 -8.50 16.90
C LEU A 252 4.55 -9.80 16.09
N ALA A 253 5.02 -9.74 14.84
CA ALA A 253 4.97 -10.90 13.96
C ALA A 253 5.82 -12.09 14.45
N PRO A 254 7.05 -11.90 14.97
CA PRO A 254 7.84 -12.99 15.52
C PRO A 254 7.24 -13.60 16.79
N VAL A 255 6.67 -12.77 17.67
CA VAL A 255 5.98 -13.26 18.88
C VAL A 255 4.76 -14.10 18.51
N LEU A 256 3.93 -13.61 17.59
CA LEU A 256 2.76 -14.35 17.13
C LEU A 256 3.15 -15.61 16.33
N ALA A 257 4.23 -15.57 15.55
CA ALA A 257 4.75 -16.73 14.85
C ALA A 257 5.29 -17.80 15.82
N LEU A 258 5.94 -17.39 16.91
CA LEU A 258 6.35 -18.30 17.97
C LEU A 258 5.12 -18.97 18.63
N LEU A 259 4.11 -18.18 19.00
CA LEU A 259 2.94 -18.69 19.73
C LEU A 259 2.01 -19.57 18.87
N ILE A 260 1.84 -19.22 17.58
CA ILE A 260 0.85 -19.88 16.71
C ILE A 260 1.51 -20.94 15.81
N LEU A 261 2.71 -20.67 15.29
CA LEU A 261 3.41 -21.57 14.36
C LEU A 261 4.54 -22.36 15.03
N GLY A 262 4.90 -22.04 16.28
CA GLY A 262 6.06 -22.63 16.94
C GLY A 262 7.41 -22.19 16.35
N GLU A 263 7.46 -21.06 15.63
CA GLU A 263 8.71 -20.58 15.02
C GLU A 263 9.70 -20.10 16.09
N ALA A 264 10.76 -20.87 16.34
CA ALA A 264 11.80 -20.48 17.28
C ALA A 264 12.46 -19.14 16.88
N MET A 265 12.50 -18.22 17.85
CA MET A 265 13.17 -16.93 17.74
C MET A 265 14.67 -17.09 18.00
N THR A 266 15.48 -16.75 17.01
CA THR A 266 16.94 -16.75 17.16
C THR A 266 17.40 -15.46 17.84
N ALA A 267 18.57 -15.48 18.48
CA ALA A 267 19.19 -14.27 19.04
C ALA A 267 19.33 -13.15 17.99
N ASN A 268 19.73 -13.50 16.78
CA ASN A 268 19.82 -12.57 15.65
C ASN A 268 18.48 -11.91 15.32
N THR A 269 17.38 -12.68 15.40
CA THR A 269 16.03 -12.13 15.17
C THR A 269 15.71 -11.06 16.20
N ILE A 270 16.00 -11.32 17.48
CA ILE A 270 15.76 -10.37 18.58
C ILE A 270 16.63 -9.11 18.41
N ILE A 271 17.94 -9.27 18.17
CA ILE A 271 18.87 -8.15 18.00
C ILE A 271 18.44 -7.28 16.82
N GLY A 272 18.13 -7.88 15.67
CA GLY A 272 17.72 -7.11 14.51
C GLY A 272 16.37 -6.40 14.70
N ILE A 273 15.41 -7.00 15.42
CA ILE A 273 14.16 -6.31 15.80
C ILE A 273 14.47 -5.06 16.62
N VAL A 274 15.33 -5.16 17.63
CA VAL A 274 15.73 -4.00 18.46
C VAL A 274 16.34 -2.91 17.58
N VAL A 275 17.24 -3.25 16.67
CA VAL A 275 17.87 -2.28 15.77
C VAL A 275 16.85 -1.60 14.85
N ILE A 276 15.90 -2.35 14.28
CA ILE A 276 14.82 -1.79 13.43
C ILE A 276 13.92 -0.85 14.23
N LEU A 277 13.53 -1.24 15.45
CA LEU A 277 12.70 -0.41 16.33
C LEU A 277 13.42 0.88 16.75
N LEU A 278 14.73 0.82 17.01
CA LEU A 278 15.53 2.02 17.28
C LEU A 278 15.59 2.96 16.07
N GLY A 279 15.79 2.42 14.86
CA GLY A 279 15.73 3.23 13.62
C GLY A 279 14.37 3.92 13.44
N SER A 280 13.28 3.19 13.69
CA SER A 280 11.92 3.74 13.70
C SER A 280 11.77 4.88 14.71
N LEU A 281 12.25 4.68 15.95
CA LEU A 281 12.16 5.67 17.02
C LEU A 281 12.95 6.95 16.72
N ILE A 282 14.13 6.83 16.09
CA ILE A 282 14.93 7.98 15.68
C ILE A 282 14.22 8.81 14.60
N THR A 283 13.53 8.14 13.67
CA THR A 283 12.69 8.82 12.67
C THR A 283 11.60 9.64 13.36
N LEU A 284 10.87 8.98 14.26
CA LEU A 284 9.80 9.54 15.08
C LEU A 284 10.22 10.79 15.85
N MET A 285 11.31 10.67 16.61
CA MET A 285 11.81 11.77 17.43
C MET A 285 12.35 12.91 16.58
N GLY A 286 13.05 12.59 15.50
CA GLY A 286 13.58 13.57 14.56
C GLY A 286 12.51 14.46 13.95
N GLU A 287 11.38 13.87 13.57
CA GLU A 287 10.25 14.62 13.03
C GLU A 287 9.54 15.45 14.09
N ASN A 288 9.22 14.85 15.25
CA ASN A 288 8.57 15.58 16.34
C ASN A 288 9.40 16.79 16.81
N ILE A 289 10.73 16.65 16.82
CA ILE A 289 11.66 17.75 17.11
C ILE A 289 11.61 18.79 16.00
N ALA A 290 11.64 18.40 14.72
CA ALA A 290 11.53 19.33 13.60
C ALA A 290 10.21 20.12 13.64
N TYR A 291 9.08 19.46 13.90
CA TYR A 291 7.78 20.11 14.09
C TYR A 291 7.77 21.06 15.29
N SER A 292 8.31 20.64 16.43
CA SER A 292 8.37 21.47 17.65
C SER A 292 9.26 22.69 17.47
N VAL A 293 10.41 22.54 16.78
CA VAL A 293 11.32 23.65 16.47
C VAL A 293 10.65 24.63 15.50
N MET A 294 9.98 24.16 14.45
CA MET A 294 9.21 25.04 13.55
C MET A 294 8.10 25.77 14.29
N ALA A 295 7.39 25.11 15.22
CA ALA A 295 6.35 25.73 16.03
C ALA A 295 6.91 26.80 16.99
N ILE A 296 8.10 26.59 17.56
CA ILE A 296 8.79 27.56 18.42
C ILE A 296 9.31 28.76 17.60
N PHE A 297 9.90 28.52 16.43
CA PHE A 297 10.32 29.60 15.52
C PHE A 297 9.12 30.44 15.05
N ARG A 298 7.98 29.78 14.75
CA ARG A 298 6.70 30.44 14.43
C ARG A 298 6.16 31.26 15.60
N ARG A 299 6.37 30.81 16.85
CA ARG A 299 5.95 31.51 18.06
C ARG A 299 6.86 32.70 18.42
N ASN A 300 8.14 32.64 18.05
CA ASN A 300 9.14 33.65 18.45
C ASN A 300 9.45 34.70 17.37
N ASN A 301 8.99 34.55 16.12
CA ASN A 301 9.15 35.53 15.04
C ASN A 301 7.77 35.93 14.44
N PRO A 302 7.12 36.97 14.97
CA PRO A 302 5.81 37.45 14.48
C PRO A 302 5.82 38.02 13.06
N GLU A 303 6.99 38.43 12.54
CA GLU A 303 7.13 38.98 11.18
C GLU A 303 7.27 37.88 10.10
N ALA A 304 7.63 36.65 10.48
CA ALA A 304 7.68 35.50 9.58
C ALA A 304 6.28 35.00 9.17
N HIS A 305 5.22 35.57 9.76
CA HIS A 305 3.84 35.25 9.39
C HIS A 305 3.50 35.67 7.96
N GLN A 306 4.05 36.77 7.42
CA GLN A 306 3.67 37.22 6.08
C GLN A 306 4.38 36.48 4.94
N GLU A 307 5.70 36.25 5.02
CA GLU A 307 6.41 35.54 3.94
C GLU A 307 6.13 34.03 3.91
N VAL A 308 5.89 33.41 5.09
CA VAL A 308 5.56 31.98 5.17
C VAL A 308 4.08 31.74 4.82
N ASP A 309 3.16 32.63 5.21
CA ASP A 309 1.79 32.57 4.71
C ASP A 309 1.74 32.92 3.21
N GLU A 310 2.58 33.81 2.68
CA GLU A 310 2.68 34.02 1.24
C GLU A 310 3.30 32.82 0.51
N LEU A 311 4.27 32.11 1.07
CA LEU A 311 4.83 30.89 0.49
C LEU A 311 3.88 29.69 0.61
N GLU A 312 3.11 29.56 1.68
CA GLU A 312 2.01 28.58 1.78
C GLU A 312 0.83 28.97 0.89
N VAL A 313 0.46 30.25 0.77
CA VAL A 313 -0.57 30.74 -0.16
C VAL A 313 -0.09 30.64 -1.61
N VAL A 314 1.21 30.78 -1.90
CA VAL A 314 1.79 30.57 -3.23
C VAL A 314 1.90 29.07 -3.52
N LYS A 315 2.25 28.23 -2.55
CA LYS A 315 2.26 26.77 -2.70
C LYS A 315 0.83 26.20 -2.82
N ASP A 316 -0.13 26.69 -2.04
CA ASP A 316 -1.56 26.41 -2.17
C ASP A 316 -2.12 27.02 -3.44
N LYS A 317 -1.67 28.20 -3.90
CA LYS A 317 -2.06 28.72 -5.23
C LYS A 317 -1.42 27.92 -6.36
N ILE A 318 -0.24 27.33 -6.19
CA ILE A 318 0.41 26.50 -7.21
C ILE A 318 -0.23 25.11 -7.24
N GLU A 319 -0.47 24.47 -6.10
CA GLU A 319 -1.15 23.17 -5.95
C GLU A 319 -2.67 23.27 -6.21
N ASN A 320 -3.31 24.39 -5.86
CA ASN A 320 -4.72 24.65 -6.14
C ASN A 320 -4.96 25.60 -7.33
N SER A 321 -4.01 25.99 -8.19
CA SER A 321 -4.36 26.91 -9.30
C SER A 321 -5.35 26.31 -10.28
N GLU A 322 -5.29 24.99 -10.51
CA GLU A 322 -6.28 24.28 -11.34
C GLU A 322 -7.55 23.94 -10.54
N LEU A 323 -7.39 23.48 -9.29
CA LEU A 323 -8.49 23.13 -8.38
C LEU A 323 -9.32 24.34 -7.94
N ALA A 324 -8.70 25.50 -7.72
CA ALA A 324 -9.35 26.77 -7.39
C ALA A 324 -9.99 27.43 -8.62
N LYS A 325 -9.44 27.25 -9.83
CA LYS A 325 -10.13 27.63 -11.07
C LYS A 325 -11.39 26.80 -11.27
N HIS A 326 -11.32 25.48 -11.05
CA HIS A 326 -12.50 24.61 -11.12
C HIS A 326 -13.50 24.87 -9.99
N ARG A 327 -13.04 25.12 -8.76
CA ARG A 327 -13.90 25.44 -7.63
C ARG A 327 -14.61 26.78 -7.81
N LYS A 328 -13.92 27.84 -8.25
CA LYS A 328 -14.55 29.13 -8.58
C LYS A 328 -15.52 29.03 -9.75
N ALA A 329 -15.21 28.25 -10.79
CA ALA A 329 -16.13 28.02 -11.90
C ALA A 329 -17.38 27.23 -11.45
N THR A 330 -17.21 26.28 -10.54
CA THR A 330 -18.31 25.49 -9.96
C THR A 330 -19.17 26.32 -9.02
N GLU A 331 -18.55 27.13 -8.14
CA GLU A 331 -19.25 28.04 -7.23
C GLU A 331 -20.00 29.14 -8.00
N ALA A 332 -19.42 29.68 -9.08
CA ALA A 332 -20.10 30.63 -9.97
C ALA A 332 -21.26 29.98 -10.73
N ALA A 333 -21.11 28.76 -11.23
CA ALA A 333 -22.19 28.03 -11.90
C ALA A 333 -23.35 27.68 -10.95
N VAL A 334 -23.05 27.30 -9.70
CA VAL A 334 -24.06 27.03 -8.67
C VAL A 334 -24.76 28.32 -8.25
N ARG A 335 -24.02 29.42 -8.08
CA ARG A 335 -24.60 30.72 -7.72
C ARG A 335 -25.51 31.26 -8.81
N ASN A 336 -25.07 31.25 -10.07
CA ASN A 336 -25.90 31.70 -11.20
C ASN A 336 -27.17 30.85 -11.36
N LYS A 337 -27.08 29.54 -11.08
CA LYS A 337 -28.24 28.65 -11.12
C LYS A 337 -29.24 28.99 -10.00
N LEU A 338 -28.77 29.24 -8.77
CA LEU A 338 -29.61 29.65 -7.65
C LEU A 338 -30.22 31.05 -7.83
N GLU A 339 -29.50 31.97 -8.46
CA GLU A 339 -30.01 33.30 -8.82
C GLU A 339 -31.08 33.20 -9.93
N SER A 340 -30.87 32.36 -10.96
CA SER A 340 -31.90 32.11 -11.99
C SER A 340 -33.16 31.40 -11.47
N GLU A 341 -33.02 30.53 -10.47
CA GLU A 341 -34.15 29.86 -9.81
C GLU A 341 -34.91 30.81 -8.86
N ARG A 342 -34.24 31.83 -8.32
CA ARG A 342 -34.87 32.91 -7.53
C ARG A 342 -35.58 33.93 -8.40
N GLU A 343 -34.97 34.36 -9.49
CA GLU A 343 -35.60 35.29 -10.45
C GLU A 343 -36.80 34.64 -11.17
N GLY A 344 -36.81 33.32 -11.34
CA GLY A 344 -37.97 32.59 -11.84
C GLY A 344 -39.12 32.40 -10.83
N GLN A 345 -38.93 32.78 -9.56
CA GLN A 345 -39.93 32.68 -8.49
C GLN A 345 -40.50 34.04 -8.04
N GLU A 346 -39.93 35.18 -8.48
CA GLU A 346 -40.51 36.50 -8.23
C GLU A 346 -41.57 36.85 -9.30
N LEU A 347 -42.80 36.42 -8.96
CA LEU A 347 -44.12 37.02 -9.27
C LEU A 347 -44.72 36.86 -10.69
N PRO A 348 -46.04 36.64 -10.74
CA PRO A 348 -46.91 37.78 -11.05
C PRO A 348 -47.59 38.34 -9.80
N SER A 349 -47.50 39.66 -9.70
CA SER A 349 -48.27 40.53 -8.83
C SER A 349 -49.77 40.36 -9.04
N GLU A 350 -50.50 40.57 -7.97
CA GLU A 350 -51.96 40.72 -7.89
C GLU A 350 -52.53 41.59 -9.02
N ASP A 351 -53.58 41.10 -9.67
CA ASP A 351 -54.76 41.85 -10.11
C ASP A 351 -56.00 40.96 -9.88
#